data_AF-A0A355GJJ1-F1
#
_entry.id   AF-A0A355GJJ1-F1
#
_cell.length_a   1.000
_cell.length_b   1.000
_cell.length_c   1.000
_cell.angle_alpha   90.00
_cell.angle_beta   90.00
_cell.angle_gamma   90.00
#
_symmetry.space_group_name_H-M   'P 1'
#
loop_
_entity.id
_entity.type
_entity.pdbx_description
1 polymer ?
#
loop_
_entity_poly.entity_id
_entity_poly.type
_entity_poly.pdbx_seq_one_letter_code
_entity_poly.pdbx_strand_id
1 'polypeptide(L)'
;NFAGMAAGASDRYYYNHLGKQLGQLESKLDLEKTDRIGLVDEWLGLDAALDLSAPASIWTFPIETISQSEGGYELVHQSSVVIPHWEFVADEHGRWSVTITLSMDTSAAQAKALSEAATSGA
;
A
#
# COMPACT_ATOMS: atom_id res chain seq x y z
N ASN A 1 -0.18 4.44 -8.18
CA ASN A 1 -0.99 3.30 -7.68
C ASN A 1 -0.05 2.14 -7.41
N PHE A 2 -0.41 1.28 -6.46
CA PHE A 2 0.34 0.07 -6.10
C PHE A 2 -0.34 -1.13 -6.75
N ALA A 3 0.17 -1.52 -7.92
CA ALA A 3 -0.28 -2.70 -8.65
C ALA A 3 0.59 -3.90 -8.30
N GLY A 4 0.08 -5.11 -8.53
CA GLY A 4 0.81 -6.36 -8.28
C GLY A 4 0.73 -6.89 -6.85
N MET A 5 0.01 -6.20 -5.96
CA MET A 5 -0.38 -6.71 -4.65
C MET A 5 -1.87 -7.06 -4.70
N ALA A 6 -2.24 -8.22 -4.18
CA ALA A 6 -3.63 -8.67 -4.23
C ALA A 6 -4.45 -8.05 -3.09
N ALA A 7 -5.77 -8.04 -3.23
CA ALA A 7 -6.71 -7.59 -2.20
C ALA A 7 -7.43 -8.78 -1.54
N GLY A 8 -8.31 -8.49 -0.58
CA GLY A 8 -9.32 -9.42 -0.06
C GLY A 8 -8.75 -10.56 0.79
N ALA A 9 -7.56 -10.36 1.38
CA ALA A 9 -6.93 -11.32 2.27
C ALA A 9 -6.34 -10.61 3.50
N SER A 10 -6.41 -11.27 4.66
CA SER A 10 -6.01 -10.67 5.94
C SER A 10 -4.50 -10.42 6.07
N ASP A 11 -3.71 -11.11 5.25
CA ASP A 11 -2.26 -10.98 5.13
C ASP A 11 -1.84 -9.89 4.13
N ARG A 12 -2.81 -9.08 3.68
CA ARG A 12 -2.61 -7.98 2.73
C ARG A 12 -3.29 -6.73 3.27
N TYR A 13 -2.51 -5.79 3.81
CA TYR A 13 -3.08 -4.68 4.58
C TYR A 13 -2.24 -3.40 4.55
N TYR A 14 -2.92 -2.31 4.87
CA TYR A 14 -2.31 -1.03 5.20
C TYR A 14 -1.88 -0.97 6.66
N TYR A 15 -0.80 -0.24 6.96
CA TYR A 15 -0.40 0.08 8.33
C TYR A 15 0.12 1.52 8.47
N ASN A 16 0.09 2.07 9.69
CA ASN A 16 0.60 3.42 9.99
C ASN A 16 2.01 3.41 10.61
N HIS A 17 2.55 4.58 10.96
CA HIS A 17 3.86 4.72 11.60
C HIS A 17 4.04 3.95 12.93
N LEU A 18 2.96 3.51 13.59
CA LEU A 18 2.99 2.69 14.80
C LEU A 18 2.99 1.18 14.49
N GLY A 19 2.97 0.78 13.22
CA GLY A 19 2.75 -0.60 12.80
C GLY A 19 1.31 -1.07 13.00
N LYS A 20 0.37 -0.17 13.32
CA LYS A 20 -1.04 -0.54 13.50
C LYS A 20 -1.66 -0.78 12.12
N GLN A 21 -2.26 -1.96 11.93
CA GLN A 21 -3.04 -2.27 10.74
C GLN A 21 -4.28 -1.37 10.65
N LEU A 22 -4.54 -0.85 9.45
CA LEU A 22 -5.62 0.11 9.18
C LEU A 22 -6.78 -0.50 8.38
N GLY A 23 -6.53 -1.60 7.66
CA GLY A 23 -7.49 -2.30 6.82
C GLY A 23 -6.80 -3.09 5.70
N GLN A 24 -7.54 -3.94 5.00
CA GLN A 24 -7.02 -4.68 3.84
C GLN A 24 -6.74 -3.75 2.64
N LEU A 25 -5.99 -4.22 1.64
CA LEU A 25 -5.54 -3.37 0.51
C LEU A 25 -6.67 -2.78 -0.37
N GLU A 26 -7.88 -3.34 -0.34
CA GLU A 26 -9.07 -2.77 -0.98
C GLU A 26 -9.81 -1.74 -0.11
N SER A 27 -9.35 -1.48 1.11
CA SER A 27 -10.03 -0.57 2.03
C SER A 27 -10.07 0.84 1.47
N LYS A 28 -11.23 1.48 1.60
CA LYS A 28 -11.40 2.91 1.35
C LYS A 28 -11.16 3.67 2.64
N LEU A 29 -9.96 4.21 2.80
CA LEU A 29 -9.56 4.93 4.01
C LEU A 29 -9.54 6.43 3.73
N ASP A 30 -9.93 7.20 4.75
CA ASP A 30 -9.72 8.64 4.85
C ASP A 30 -8.95 8.88 6.14
N LEU A 31 -7.62 8.95 6.02
CA LEU A 31 -6.71 9.08 7.15
C LEU A 31 -6.34 10.53 7.30
N GLU A 32 -6.39 11.05 8.53
CA GLU A 32 -5.98 12.42 8.81
C GLU A 32 -4.57 12.48 9.39
N LYS A 33 -3.81 13.50 8.99
CA LYS A 33 -2.52 13.91 9.62
C LYS A 33 -1.55 12.76 9.84
N THR A 34 -1.30 11.99 8.79
CA THR A 34 -0.38 10.86 8.78
C THR A 34 0.91 11.22 8.06
N ASP A 35 2.05 10.84 8.64
CA ASP A 35 3.39 10.99 8.06
C ASP A 35 3.88 9.73 7.34
N ARG A 36 3.28 8.58 7.61
CA ARG A 36 3.59 7.31 6.95
C ARG A 36 2.36 6.44 6.70
N ILE A 37 2.28 5.87 5.50
CA ILE A 37 1.42 4.73 5.21
C ILE A 37 2.23 3.62 4.56
N GLY A 38 2.10 2.42 5.11
CA GLY A 38 2.65 1.20 4.54
C GLY A 38 1.57 0.29 3.97
N LEU A 39 1.97 -0.56 3.03
CA LEU A 39 1.17 -1.59 2.35
C LEU A 39 1.97 -2.88 2.38
N VAL A 40 1.39 -3.95 2.91
CA VAL A 40 2.02 -5.27 2.99
C VAL A 40 1.25 -6.27 2.14
N ASP A 41 1.96 -7.14 1.44
CA ASP A 41 1.46 -8.40 0.90
C ASP A 41 2.40 -9.50 1.42
N GLU A 42 2.02 -10.15 2.52
CA GLU A 42 2.87 -11.13 3.19
C GLU A 42 3.05 -12.39 2.34
N TRP A 43 2.07 -12.71 1.48
CA TRP A 43 2.16 -13.83 0.55
C TRP A 43 3.32 -13.64 -0.45
N LEU A 44 3.46 -12.42 -0.97
CA LEU A 44 4.59 -12.02 -1.81
C LEU A 44 5.85 -11.74 -1.01
N GLY A 45 5.75 -11.49 0.30
CA GLY A 45 6.85 -11.05 1.14
C GLY A 45 7.31 -9.62 0.80
N LEU A 46 6.37 -8.76 0.40
CA LEU A 46 6.61 -7.37 -0.02
C LEU A 46 6.00 -6.41 1.00
N ASP A 47 6.80 -5.46 1.48
CA ASP A 47 6.37 -4.29 2.25
C ASP A 47 6.78 -3.02 1.49
N ALA A 48 5.82 -2.19 1.12
CA ALA A 48 6.07 -0.89 0.51
C ALA A 48 5.52 0.21 1.42
N ALA A 49 6.24 1.33 1.55
CA ALA A 49 5.77 2.45 2.35
C ALA A 49 6.06 3.80 1.73
N LEU A 50 5.15 4.74 1.96
CA LEU A 50 5.33 6.16 1.71
C LEU A 50 5.60 6.87 3.03
N ASP A 51 6.77 7.49 3.13
CA ASP A 51 7.12 8.42 4.20
C ASP A 51 7.05 9.86 3.67
N LEU A 52 6.41 10.74 4.43
CA LEU A 52 6.08 12.10 4.03
C LEU A 52 6.82 13.10 4.93
N SER A 53 7.57 14.02 4.33
CA SER A 53 8.31 15.04 5.11
C SER A 53 7.41 16.06 5.82
N ALA A 54 6.11 16.05 5.51
CA ALA A 54 5.08 16.82 6.17
C ALA A 54 3.81 15.97 6.28
N PRO A 55 3.15 15.88 7.45
CA PRO A 55 1.93 15.08 7.61
C PRO A 55 0.86 15.45 6.59
N ALA A 56 0.24 14.45 5.98
CA ALA A 56 -0.82 14.58 4.99
C ALA A 56 -2.11 13.92 5.49
N SER A 57 -3.24 14.31 4.92
CA SER A 57 -4.37 13.38 4.89
C SER A 57 -4.15 12.40 3.73
N ILE A 58 -4.64 11.17 3.85
CA ILE A 58 -4.41 10.12 2.87
C ILE A 58 -5.72 9.43 2.53
N TRP A 59 -6.03 9.41 1.24
CA TRP A 59 -7.08 8.56 0.71
C TRP A 59 -6.52 7.25 0.17
N THR A 60 -7.23 6.16 0.47
CA THR A 60 -7.02 4.88 -0.21
C THR A 60 -8.31 4.43 -0.87
N PHE A 61 -8.19 3.69 -1.98
CA PHE A 61 -9.30 3.01 -2.62
C PHE A 61 -8.77 2.00 -3.65
N PRO A 62 -9.54 0.97 -3.99
CA PRO A 62 -9.15 0.02 -5.01
C PRO A 62 -9.46 0.57 -6.42
N ILE A 63 -8.61 0.24 -7.37
CA ILE A 63 -8.96 0.25 -8.79
C ILE A 63 -9.37 -1.17 -9.16
N GLU A 64 -10.59 -1.30 -9.66
CA GLU A 64 -11.21 -2.58 -10.00
C GLU A 64 -11.75 -2.55 -11.43
N THR A 65 -11.72 -3.69 -12.09
CA THR A 65 -12.31 -3.90 -13.42
C THR A 65 -13.52 -4.81 -13.31
N ILE A 66 -14.51 -4.60 -14.17
CA ILE A 66 -15.63 -5.53 -14.32
C ILE A 66 -15.17 -6.69 -15.21
N SER A 67 -15.27 -7.91 -14.71
CA SER A 67 -15.08 -9.15 -15.47
C SER A 67 -16.42 -9.86 -15.62
N GLN A 68 -16.66 -10.48 -16.78
CA GLN A 68 -17.82 -11.33 -17.01
C GLN A 68 -17.40 -12.80 -16.99
N SER A 69 -18.08 -13.60 -16.19
CA SER A 69 -17.97 -15.06 -16.15
C SER A 69 -19.33 -15.71 -16.42
N GLU A 70 -19.37 -17.04 -16.52
CA GLU A 70 -20.63 -17.79 -16.57
C GLU A 70 -21.52 -17.56 -15.33
N GLY A 71 -20.90 -17.16 -14.21
CA GLY A 71 -21.58 -16.84 -12.95
C GLY A 71 -22.11 -15.40 -12.84
N GLY A 72 -21.82 -14.53 -13.82
CA GLY A 72 -22.25 -13.13 -13.84
C GLY A 72 -21.08 -12.14 -13.90
N TYR A 73 -21.29 -10.93 -13.38
CA TYR A 73 -20.28 -9.89 -13.32
C TYR A 73 -19.59 -9.86 -11.96
N GLU A 74 -18.27 -9.75 -11.97
CA GLU A 74 -17.44 -9.66 -10.77
C GLU A 74 -16.49 -8.46 -10.86
N LEU A 75 -16.23 -7.82 -9.72
CA LEU A 75 -15.16 -6.85 -9.59
C LEU A 75 -13.84 -7.58 -9.37
N VAL A 76 -12.86 -7.26 -10.19
CA VAL A 76 -11.51 -7.82 -10.09
C VAL A 76 -10.55 -6.71 -9.70
N HIS A 77 -9.90 -6.86 -8.55
CA HIS A 77 -8.90 -5.93 -8.06
C HIS A 77 -7.69 -5.86 -9.00
N GLN A 78 -7.29 -4.65 -9.37
CA GLN A 78 -6.10 -4.42 -10.22
C GLN A 78 -4.98 -3.72 -9.47
N SER A 79 -5.32 -2.75 -8.60
CA SER A 79 -4.34 -2.05 -7.79
C SER A 79 -4.97 -1.31 -6.63
N SER A 80 -4.13 -0.95 -5.68
CA SER A 80 -4.46 -0.13 -4.53
C SER A 80 -3.99 1.30 -4.75
N VAL A 81 -4.88 2.28 -4.58
CA VAL A 81 -4.54 3.70 -4.68
C VAL A 81 -4.21 4.23 -3.30
N VAL A 82 -3.19 5.08 -3.24
CA VAL A 82 -2.78 5.84 -2.06
C VAL A 82 -2.49 7.25 -2.53
N ILE A 83 -3.27 8.22 -2.04
CA ILE A 83 -3.15 9.63 -2.41
C ILE A 83 -2.92 10.43 -1.14
N PRO A 84 -1.67 10.80 -0.85
CA PRO A 84 -1.38 11.87 0.10
C PRO A 84 -1.90 13.21 -0.45
N HIS A 85 -2.63 13.95 0.38
CA HIS A 85 -3.10 15.28 0.05
C HIS A 85 -2.93 16.24 1.24
N TRP A 86 -2.71 17.52 0.91
CA TRP A 86 -2.47 18.58 1.89
C TRP A 86 -3.38 19.76 1.61
N GLU A 87 -3.91 20.32 2.68
CA GLU A 87 -4.49 21.66 2.68
C GLU A 87 -3.52 22.58 3.42
N PHE A 88 -3.03 23.60 2.73
CA PHE A 88 -2.06 24.53 3.31
C PHE A 88 -2.30 25.95 2.80
N VAL A 89 -1.85 26.92 3.58
CA VAL A 89 -1.74 28.32 3.16
C VAL A 89 -0.30 28.54 2.73
N ALA A 90 -0.10 29.11 1.54
CA ALA A 90 1.23 29.42 1.05
C ALA A 90 1.90 30.49 1.93
N ASP A 91 3.21 30.37 2.12
CA ASP A 91 4.01 31.34 2.86
C ASP A 91 4.16 32.67 2.08
N GLU A 92 4.85 33.66 2.67
CA GLU A 92 5.12 34.95 2.04
C GLU A 92 5.90 34.84 0.70
N HIS A 93 6.53 33.69 0.46
CA HIS A 93 7.24 33.40 -0.78
C HIS A 93 6.39 32.61 -1.78
N GLY A 94 5.14 32.27 -1.43
CA GLY A 94 4.22 31.53 -2.28
C GLY A 94 4.66 30.09 -2.55
N ARG A 95 5.59 29.54 -1.76
CA ARG A 95 6.20 28.24 -2.05
C ARG A 95 5.80 27.22 -0.99
N TRP A 96 5.35 26.07 -1.46
CA TRP A 96 5.20 24.88 -0.65
C TRP A 96 6.00 23.74 -1.27
N SER A 97 6.59 22.89 -0.42
CA SER A 97 7.44 21.80 -0.86
C SER A 97 7.34 20.66 0.14
N VAL A 98 7.25 19.44 -0.39
CA VAL A 98 7.22 18.21 0.39
C VAL A 98 8.09 17.17 -0.30
N THR A 99 8.69 16.28 0.49
CA THR A 99 9.35 15.08 -0.02
C THR A 99 8.48 13.88 0.32
N ILE A 100 8.23 13.05 -0.69
CA ILE A 100 7.56 11.76 -0.56
C ILE A 100 8.62 10.70 -0.86
N THR A 101 8.95 9.89 0.13
CA THR A 101 9.91 8.80 -0.01
C THR A 101 9.17 7.49 -0.12
N LEU A 102 9.36 6.79 -1.25
CA LEU A 102 8.91 5.41 -1.42
C LEU A 102 10.04 4.46 -0.99
N SER A 103 9.73 3.57 -0.06
CA SER A 103 10.59 2.45 0.31
C SER A 103 9.91 1.11 -0.03
N MET A 104 10.73 0.11 -0.36
CA MET A 104 10.29 -1.26 -0.63
C MET A 104 11.25 -2.23 0.06
N ASP A 105 10.69 -3.15 0.84
CA ASP A 105 11.39 -4.26 1.47
C ASP A 105 10.87 -5.59 0.90
N THR A 106 11.81 -6.46 0.52
CA THR A 106 11.55 -7.79 -0.04
C THR A 106 12.32 -8.88 0.71
N SER A 107 12.85 -8.56 1.90
CA SER A 107 13.63 -9.47 2.72
C SER A 107 12.86 -10.75 3.08
N ALA A 108 11.55 -10.65 3.35
CA ALA A 108 10.68 -11.79 3.59
C ALA A 108 10.58 -12.72 2.36
N ALA A 109 10.43 -12.13 1.16
CA ALA A 109 10.43 -12.89 -0.09
C ALA A 109 11.76 -13.63 -0.33
N GLN A 110 12.89 -12.94 -0.07
CA GLN A 110 14.23 -13.52 -0.20
C GLN A 110 14.45 -14.67 0.79
N ALA A 111 14.02 -14.50 2.05
CA ALA A 111 14.10 -15.53 3.06
C ALA A 111 13.29 -16.79 2.69
N LYS A 112 12.09 -16.60 2.14
CA LYS A 112 11.24 -17.70 1.64
C LYS A 112 11.93 -18.48 0.52
N ALA A 113 12.48 -17.77 -0.48
CA ALA A 113 13.20 -18.39 -1.59
C ALA A 113 14.43 -19.19 -1.13
N LEU A 114 15.19 -18.67 -0.16
CA LEU A 114 16.33 -19.38 0.43
C LEU A 114 15.90 -20.65 1.18
N SER A 115 14.81 -20.59 1.94
CA SER A 115 14.26 -21.76 2.65
C SER A 115 13.79 -22.85 1.68
N GLU A 116 13.12 -22.47 0.58
CA GLU A 116 12.67 -23.40 -0.46
C GLU A 116 13.85 -24.05 -1.20
N ALA A 117 14.89 -23.28 -1.52
CA ALA A 117 16.12 -23.79 -2.13
C ALA A 117 16.86 -24.77 -1.20
N ALA A 118 16.92 -24.48 0.10
CA ALA A 118 17.52 -25.37 1.09
C ALA A 118 16.75 -26.70 1.24
N THR A 119 15.43 -26.67 1.06
CA THR A 119 14.56 -27.86 1.21
C THR A 119 14.51 -28.71 -0.06
N SER A 120 14.68 -28.11 -1.24
CA SER A 120 14.69 -28.83 -2.52
C SER A 120 16.05 -29.44 -2.89
N GLY A 121 17.10 -29.17 -2.10
CA GLY A 121 18.44 -29.72 -2.26
C GLY A 121 18.75 -31.02 -1.50
N ALA A 122 17.72 -31.76 -1.05
CA ALA A 122 17.81 -33.09 -0.43
C ALA A 122 17.07 -34.14 -1.28
#